data_AF-A0A136IQQ5-F1
#
_entry.id   AF-A0A136IQQ5-F1
#
_cell.length_a   1.000
_cell.length_b   1.000
_cell.length_c   1.000
_cell.angle_alpha   90.00
_cell.angle_beta   90.00
_cell.angle_gamma   90.00
#
_symmetry.space_group_name_H-M   'P 1'
#
loop_
_entity.id
_entity.type
_entity.pdbx_description
1 polymer ?
#
loop_
_entity_poly.entity_id
_entity_poly.type
_entity_poly.pdbx_seq_one_letter_code
_entity_poly.pdbx_strand_id
1 'polypeptide(L)'
;MGAIGELGAEIEHYGERFRWTKLHRTPEQLKHLHRTYDSLSQRALDKLDELLPAPPIPDQPASGDKTTPTREARERPPQRDAFKLLRQHADAAPEIRAFWNEVDKVPDWVDWEQIERGQKVFWRYAGASVTSLTYLSLLGGMAGGRIVETLDRTGGFSASVVRRRLLETTQHTLDVHKDLQSLQPGGQGWESSVRVRLLHTAVRRRIMALAAQDPAYFDLERFGIPINDLDCIGTINTFSAAVVNMGLPRQGIVLRKQEEADYLAVWRYVAYLMGTPHDWLADPQEARAMMESLIVSEIRPTPKSGNLANNIVFGFEGIPPIYASRGFLYAQVWWLNGAALSSALQIPRPGRFDTALVAVQCWLFMLNGYITRSIPWLDERNINNMRAMMYELLVNNKAKGALGYRAMFTFKWIPDLLNPTTPLGISDAERSKGSGPWRRNGIERMLTLLLVVNIAIGCGAVLGVRAVHKAGWFGLVDGYWKKKLRDAAW
;
A
#
# COMPACT_ATOMS: atom_id res chain seq x y z
N MET A 1 -15.47 -14.08 -19.61
CA MET A 1 -16.40 -14.02 -18.46
C MET A 1 -17.06 -15.36 -18.14
N GLY A 2 -17.19 -16.32 -19.07
CA GLY A 2 -17.95 -17.57 -18.83
C GLY A 2 -17.41 -18.53 -17.76
N ALA A 3 -16.14 -18.42 -17.34
CA ALA A 3 -15.55 -19.28 -16.31
C ALA A 3 -15.73 -18.74 -14.87
N ILE A 4 -16.14 -17.48 -14.69
CA ILE A 4 -16.28 -16.87 -13.36
C ILE A 4 -17.53 -17.43 -12.70
N GLY A 5 -17.38 -18.00 -11.49
CA GLY A 5 -18.47 -18.66 -10.77
C GLY A 5 -18.52 -20.18 -10.96
N GLU A 6 -17.79 -20.74 -11.92
CA GLU A 6 -17.69 -22.18 -12.11
C GLU A 6 -16.62 -22.79 -11.18
N LEU A 7 -17.03 -23.74 -10.33
CA LEU A 7 -16.13 -24.36 -9.36
C LEU A 7 -15.01 -25.13 -10.07
N GLY A 8 -13.76 -24.84 -9.71
CA GLY A 8 -12.59 -25.49 -10.27
C GLY A 8 -12.07 -24.87 -11.58
N ALA A 9 -12.78 -23.88 -12.14
CA ALA A 9 -12.32 -23.18 -13.34
C ALA A 9 -11.03 -22.40 -13.08
N GLU A 10 -10.14 -22.38 -14.08
CA GLU A 10 -8.94 -21.55 -14.06
C GLU A 10 -9.28 -20.15 -14.57
N ILE A 11 -8.98 -19.15 -13.74
CA ILE A 11 -9.22 -17.74 -14.04
C ILE A 11 -7.88 -17.09 -14.33
N GLU A 12 -7.81 -16.34 -15.42
CA GLU A 12 -6.72 -15.41 -15.71
C GLU A 12 -7.26 -13.99 -15.85
N HIS A 13 -6.76 -13.05 -15.05
CA HIS A 13 -7.16 -11.64 -15.11
C HIS A 13 -5.95 -10.73 -14.90
N TYR A 14 -5.60 -9.94 -15.92
CA TYR A 14 -4.40 -9.07 -15.92
C TYR A 14 -3.08 -9.76 -15.50
N GLY A 15 -2.93 -11.05 -15.80
CA GLY A 15 -1.74 -11.84 -15.48
C GLY A 15 -1.81 -12.60 -14.14
N GLU A 16 -2.85 -12.37 -13.35
CA GLU A 16 -3.16 -13.16 -12.16
C GLU A 16 -3.84 -14.46 -12.57
N ARG A 17 -3.34 -15.59 -12.04
CA ARG A 17 -3.90 -16.92 -12.30
C ARG A 17 -4.25 -17.63 -11.01
N PHE A 18 -5.49 -18.11 -10.91
CA PHE A 18 -5.96 -18.86 -9.76
C PHE A 18 -7.14 -19.77 -10.13
N ARG A 19 -7.47 -20.70 -9.23
CA ARG A 19 -8.59 -21.63 -9.41
C ARG A 19 -9.78 -21.14 -8.59
N TRP A 20 -10.93 -21.00 -9.24
CA TRP A 20 -12.16 -20.58 -8.57
C TRP A 20 -12.64 -21.65 -7.57
N THR A 21 -13.02 -21.23 -6.36
CA THR A 21 -13.47 -22.12 -5.26
C THR A 21 -14.77 -21.62 -4.65
N LYS A 22 -15.37 -22.42 -3.77
CA LYS A 22 -16.60 -22.05 -3.03
C LYS A 22 -16.43 -20.85 -2.09
N LEU A 23 -15.20 -20.46 -1.77
CA LEU A 23 -14.92 -19.29 -0.91
C LEU A 23 -14.97 -17.98 -1.70
N HIS A 24 -14.84 -18.04 -3.02
CA HIS A 24 -14.85 -16.87 -3.87
C HIS A 24 -16.25 -16.27 -3.99
N ARG A 25 -16.30 -14.97 -4.28
CA ARG A 25 -17.52 -14.20 -4.51
C ARG A 25 -17.52 -13.67 -5.93
N THR A 26 -18.59 -13.92 -6.68
CA THR A 26 -18.71 -13.36 -8.03
C THR A 26 -18.94 -11.84 -7.99
N PRO A 27 -18.65 -11.11 -9.08
CA PRO A 27 -18.98 -9.68 -9.17
C PRO A 27 -20.45 -9.37 -8.84
N GLU A 28 -21.38 -10.24 -9.25
CA GLU A 28 -22.80 -10.11 -8.97
C GLU A 28 -23.11 -10.25 -7.48
N GLN A 29 -22.44 -11.18 -6.78
CA GLN A 29 -22.59 -11.35 -5.33
C GLN A 29 -22.04 -10.15 -4.56
N LEU A 30 -20.97 -9.52 -5.05
CA LEU A 30 -20.37 -8.34 -4.42
C LEU A 30 -21.10 -7.03 -4.75
N LYS A 31 -21.92 -6.99 -5.80
CA LYS A 31 -22.56 -5.77 -6.32
C LYS A 31 -23.38 -4.98 -5.28
N HIS A 32 -23.99 -5.66 -4.31
CA HIS A 32 -24.77 -4.99 -3.26
C HIS A 32 -23.90 -4.09 -2.37
N LEU A 33 -22.62 -4.42 -2.20
CA LEU A 33 -21.66 -3.64 -1.41
C LEU A 33 -21.30 -2.30 -2.07
N HIS A 34 -21.67 -2.08 -3.33
CA HIS A 34 -21.58 -0.76 -3.97
C HIS A 34 -22.55 0.27 -3.37
N ARG A 35 -23.58 -0.20 -2.65
CA ARG A 35 -24.68 0.63 -2.13
C ARG A 35 -24.71 0.69 -0.60
N THR A 36 -23.85 -0.07 0.07
CA THR A 36 -23.67 -0.01 1.52
C THR A 36 -22.40 0.75 1.87
N TYR A 37 -22.38 1.36 3.04
CA TYR A 37 -21.29 2.19 3.53
C TYR A 37 -21.43 2.37 5.05
N ASP A 38 -20.42 2.96 5.67
CA ASP A 38 -20.43 3.32 7.08
C ASP A 38 -21.48 4.40 7.41
N SER A 39 -22.70 3.95 7.70
CA SER A 39 -23.82 4.81 8.10
C SER A 39 -23.67 5.34 9.53
N LEU A 40 -22.90 4.66 10.38
CA LEU A 40 -22.72 5.04 11.78
C LEU A 40 -21.94 6.35 11.89
N SER A 41 -20.76 6.43 11.26
CA SER A 41 -19.98 7.67 11.30
C SER A 41 -20.65 8.81 10.54
N GLN A 42 -21.44 8.51 9.50
CA GLN A 42 -22.24 9.53 8.83
C GLN A 42 -23.28 10.15 9.78
N ARG A 43 -24.10 9.32 10.46
CA ARG A 43 -25.08 9.83 11.43
C ARG A 43 -24.42 10.64 12.54
N ALA A 44 -23.26 10.21 13.03
CA ALA A 44 -22.51 10.95 14.05
C ALA A 44 -22.03 12.31 13.54
N LEU A 45 -21.51 12.40 12.31
CA LEU A 45 -21.07 13.67 11.72
C LEU A 45 -22.25 14.59 11.36
N ASP A 46 -23.34 14.05 10.82
CA ASP A 46 -24.56 14.83 10.55
C ASP A 46 -25.10 15.41 11.86
N LYS A 47 -25.14 14.61 12.93
CA LYS A 47 -25.56 15.10 14.25
C LYS A 47 -24.62 16.13 14.85
N LEU A 48 -23.32 15.96 14.67
CA LEU A 48 -22.33 16.96 15.08
C LEU A 48 -22.53 18.30 14.34
N ASP A 49 -22.86 18.25 13.05
CA ASP A 49 -23.12 19.43 12.23
C ASP A 49 -24.40 20.15 12.65
N GLU A 50 -25.43 19.43 13.11
CA GLU A 50 -26.63 20.02 13.72
C GLU A 50 -26.32 20.75 15.04
N LEU A 51 -25.51 20.12 15.92
CA LEU A 51 -25.16 20.67 17.23
C LEU A 51 -24.16 21.84 17.13
N LEU A 52 -23.21 21.71 16.22
CA LEU A 52 -22.11 22.65 16.01
C LEU A 52 -21.97 22.93 14.51
N PRO A 53 -22.83 23.81 13.95
CA PRO A 53 -22.79 24.14 12.53
C PRO A 53 -21.40 24.57 12.08
N ALA A 54 -20.90 23.96 11.00
CA ALA A 54 -19.64 24.35 10.41
C ALA A 54 -19.78 25.73 9.73
N PRO A 55 -18.74 26.59 9.78
CA PRO A 55 -18.71 27.78 8.94
C PRO A 55 -18.78 27.38 7.46
N PRO A 56 -19.41 28.19 6.60
CA PRO A 56 -19.47 27.91 5.16
C PRO A 56 -18.07 27.71 4.59
N ILE A 57 -17.91 26.68 3.75
CA ILE A 57 -16.65 26.40 3.06
C ILE A 57 -16.36 27.60 2.15
N PRO A 58 -15.22 28.30 2.30
CA PRO A 58 -14.89 29.39 1.40
C PRO A 58 -14.79 28.87 -0.03
N ASP A 59 -15.42 29.55 -0.99
CA ASP A 59 -15.19 29.29 -2.41
C ASP A 59 -13.69 29.36 -2.69
N GLN A 60 -13.11 28.29 -3.23
CA GLN A 60 -11.73 28.35 -3.70
C GLN A 60 -11.71 29.34 -4.87
N PRO A 61 -10.79 30.32 -4.90
CA PRO A 61 -10.69 31.19 -6.06
C PRO A 61 -10.44 30.33 -7.29
N ALA A 62 -11.24 30.57 -8.34
CA ALA A 62 -11.03 29.97 -9.65
C ALA A 62 -9.54 30.10 -10.01
N SER A 63 -8.95 29.03 -10.57
CA SER A 63 -7.57 29.03 -11.03
C SER A 63 -7.42 30.00 -12.23
N GLY A 64 -7.41 31.28 -11.92
CA GLY A 64 -7.10 32.38 -12.81
C GLY A 64 -5.66 32.80 -12.55
N ASP A 65 -4.86 32.62 -13.58
CA ASP A 65 -3.53 33.17 -13.81
C ASP A 65 -2.30 32.45 -13.22
N LYS A 66 -1.41 32.01 -14.13
CA LYS A 66 -0.17 31.26 -13.88
C LYS A 66 1.06 32.16 -13.75
N THR A 67 0.87 33.46 -13.56
CA THR A 67 1.97 34.41 -13.46
C THR A 67 1.82 35.24 -12.21
N THR A 68 2.37 34.74 -11.09
CA THR A 68 3.17 35.46 -10.07
C THR A 68 3.24 34.59 -8.79
N PRO A 69 4.42 34.22 -8.28
CA PRO A 69 4.54 33.53 -7.00
C PRO A 69 4.51 34.55 -5.85
N THR A 70 3.34 34.99 -5.40
CA THR A 70 3.23 35.73 -4.14
C THR A 70 3.22 34.74 -2.97
N ARG A 71 4.39 34.71 -2.34
CA ARG A 71 4.79 33.96 -1.16
C ARG A 71 4.18 34.60 0.09
N GLU A 72 2.89 34.42 0.33
CA GLU A 72 2.30 34.63 1.64
C GLU A 72 1.28 33.50 1.89
N ALA A 73 1.63 32.63 2.84
CA ALA A 73 0.75 31.61 3.34
C ALA A 73 -0.44 32.30 4.03
N ARG A 74 -1.53 32.53 3.29
CA ARG A 74 -2.83 32.78 3.90
C ARG A 74 -3.13 31.58 4.78
N GLU A 75 -3.02 31.77 6.09
CA GLU A 75 -3.45 30.82 7.11
C GLU A 75 -4.90 30.46 6.79
N ARG A 76 -5.10 29.27 6.20
CA ARG A 76 -6.44 28.72 6.03
C ARG A 76 -7.03 28.62 7.44
N PRO A 77 -8.30 29.02 7.65
CA PRO A 77 -8.93 28.94 8.97
C PRO A 77 -8.77 27.52 9.53
N PRO A 78 -8.58 27.37 10.86
CA PRO A 78 -8.33 26.07 11.48
C PRO A 78 -9.41 25.09 11.04
N GLN A 79 -8.99 24.07 10.31
CA GLN A 79 -9.89 23.08 9.78
C GLN A 79 -10.58 22.37 10.94
N ARG A 80 -11.92 22.36 10.94
CA ARG A 80 -12.77 21.74 11.96
C ARG A 80 -12.32 20.29 12.21
N ASP A 81 -11.72 20.03 13.38
CA ASP A 81 -11.23 18.70 13.76
C ASP A 81 -12.40 17.84 14.28
N ALA A 82 -13.05 17.14 13.34
CA ALA A 82 -14.22 16.33 13.62
C ALA A 82 -13.97 15.26 14.70
N PHE A 83 -12.77 14.64 14.73
CA PHE A 83 -12.43 13.66 15.76
C PHE A 83 -12.45 14.28 17.15
N LYS A 84 -11.78 15.43 17.31
CA LYS A 84 -11.71 16.13 18.60
C LYS A 84 -13.10 16.57 19.06
N LEU A 85 -13.90 17.12 18.16
CA LEU A 85 -15.25 17.58 18.47
C LEU A 85 -16.19 16.43 18.84
N LEU A 86 -16.20 15.35 18.05
CA LEU A 86 -16.97 14.15 18.40
C LEU A 86 -16.57 13.65 19.78
N ARG A 87 -15.27 13.64 20.12
CA ARG A 87 -14.78 13.15 21.40
C ARG A 87 -15.23 14.02 22.56
N GLN A 88 -15.16 15.34 22.39
CA GLN A 88 -15.62 16.31 23.39
C GLN A 88 -17.13 16.24 23.64
N HIS A 89 -17.89 15.82 22.62
CA HIS A 89 -19.34 15.71 22.65
C HIS A 89 -19.83 14.26 22.59
N ALA A 90 -19.04 13.31 23.10
CA ALA A 90 -19.34 11.88 23.01
C ALA A 90 -20.73 11.52 23.57
N ASP A 91 -21.16 12.24 24.60
CA ASP A 91 -22.43 12.03 25.28
C ASP A 91 -23.57 12.94 24.79
N ALA A 92 -23.31 13.86 23.86
CA ALA A 92 -24.25 14.92 23.50
C ALA A 92 -25.48 14.44 22.71
N ALA A 93 -25.36 13.31 22.01
CA ALA A 93 -26.46 12.71 21.26
C ALA A 93 -26.30 11.18 21.11
N PRO A 94 -27.39 10.40 20.97
CA PRO A 94 -27.34 8.95 20.79
C PRO A 94 -26.48 8.50 19.60
N GLU A 95 -26.49 9.24 18.49
CA GLU A 95 -25.73 8.93 17.27
C GLU A 95 -24.22 9.06 17.48
N ILE A 96 -23.80 10.13 18.15
CA ILE A 96 -22.39 10.38 18.49
C ILE A 96 -21.92 9.34 19.52
N ARG A 97 -22.75 9.06 20.52
CA ARG A 97 -22.48 8.03 21.55
C ARG A 97 -22.33 6.65 20.93
N ALA A 98 -23.21 6.28 19.99
CA ALA A 98 -23.14 5.00 19.30
C ALA A 98 -21.83 4.85 18.52
N PHE A 99 -21.37 5.91 17.86
CA PHE A 99 -20.08 5.91 17.16
C PHE A 99 -18.90 5.69 18.13
N TRP A 100 -18.84 6.42 19.25
CA TRP A 100 -17.78 6.23 20.25
C TRP A 100 -17.80 4.86 20.91
N ASN A 101 -18.99 4.38 21.26
CA ASN A 101 -19.16 3.03 21.82
C ASN A 101 -18.61 1.96 20.87
N GLU A 102 -18.73 2.13 19.55
CA GLU A 102 -18.15 1.18 18.59
C GLU A 102 -16.62 1.30 18.53
N VAL A 103 -16.06 2.51 18.39
CA VAL A 103 -14.60 2.64 18.23
C VAL A 103 -13.83 2.38 19.53
N ASP A 104 -14.43 2.58 20.70
CA ASP A 104 -13.83 2.28 22.00
C ASP A 104 -13.96 0.80 22.39
N LYS A 105 -14.93 0.08 21.80
CA LYS A 105 -15.14 -1.34 22.09
C LYS A 105 -14.04 -2.19 21.44
N VAL A 106 -13.50 -3.11 22.22
CA VAL A 106 -12.64 -4.20 21.73
C VAL A 106 -13.52 -5.42 21.48
N PRO A 107 -13.66 -5.91 20.23
CA PRO A 107 -14.42 -7.12 19.95
C PRO A 107 -13.81 -8.37 20.59
N ASP A 108 -14.66 -9.35 20.94
CA ASP A 108 -14.24 -10.57 21.64
C ASP A 108 -13.28 -11.46 20.82
N TRP A 109 -13.26 -11.30 19.50
CA TRP A 109 -12.35 -12.01 18.60
C TRP A 109 -10.94 -11.40 18.54
N VAL A 110 -10.70 -10.25 19.18
CA VAL A 110 -9.39 -9.60 19.19
C VAL A 110 -8.46 -10.30 20.16
N ASP A 111 -7.40 -10.91 19.63
CA ASP A 111 -6.26 -11.43 20.37
C ASP A 111 -5.08 -10.45 20.26
N TRP A 112 -4.73 -9.79 21.36
CA TRP A 112 -3.64 -8.82 21.39
C TRP A 112 -2.26 -9.47 21.19
N GLU A 113 -2.05 -10.71 21.63
CA GLU A 113 -0.80 -11.42 21.37
C GLU A 113 -0.68 -11.75 19.88
N GLN A 114 -1.80 -12.11 19.23
CA GLN A 114 -1.86 -12.30 17.78
C GLN A 114 -1.52 -11.02 17.02
N ILE A 115 -2.12 -9.89 17.41
CA ILE A 115 -1.84 -8.59 16.81
C ILE A 115 -0.36 -8.21 17.00
N GLU A 116 0.22 -8.42 18.19
CA GLU A 116 1.64 -8.11 18.43
C GLU A 116 2.56 -8.89 17.49
N ARG A 117 2.31 -10.20 17.33
CA ARG A 117 3.06 -11.03 16.37
C ARG A 117 2.86 -10.53 14.94
N GLY A 118 1.66 -10.12 14.57
CA GLY A 118 1.37 -9.53 13.26
C GLY A 118 2.12 -8.23 12.99
N GLN A 119 2.23 -7.36 14.01
CA GLN A 119 3.05 -6.15 13.94
C GLN A 119 4.54 -6.49 13.73
N LYS A 120 5.04 -7.55 14.37
CA LYS A 120 6.42 -8.05 14.16
C LYS A 120 6.64 -8.54 12.73
N VAL A 121 5.66 -9.17 12.08
CA VAL A 121 5.77 -9.61 10.67
C VAL A 121 6.05 -8.41 9.75
N PHE A 122 5.34 -7.29 9.92
CA PHE A 122 5.62 -6.08 9.15
C PHE A 122 7.06 -5.60 9.31
N TRP A 123 7.56 -5.49 10.55
CA TRP A 123 8.89 -4.98 10.81
C TRP A 123 10.00 -5.93 10.38
N ARG A 124 9.78 -7.24 10.52
CA ARG A 124 10.70 -8.29 10.03
C ARG A 124 10.96 -8.13 8.53
N TYR A 125 9.92 -7.81 7.77
CA TYR A 125 9.96 -7.66 6.32
C TYR A 125 9.81 -6.20 5.85
N ALA A 126 10.13 -5.21 6.69
CA ALA A 126 9.76 -3.80 6.48
C ALA A 126 10.09 -3.26 5.07
N GLY A 127 11.29 -3.54 4.55
CA GLY A 127 11.66 -3.12 3.20
C GLY A 127 10.76 -3.71 2.11
N ALA A 128 10.47 -5.01 2.18
CA ALA A 128 9.60 -5.70 1.24
C ALA A 128 8.11 -5.34 1.43
N SER A 129 7.67 -5.13 2.68
CA SER A 129 6.31 -4.69 2.99
C SER A 129 6.05 -3.28 2.47
N VAL A 130 6.95 -2.32 2.72
CA VAL A 130 6.85 -0.94 2.20
C VAL A 130 6.91 -0.93 0.67
N THR A 131 7.76 -1.76 0.07
CA THR A 131 7.84 -1.94 -1.40
C THR A 131 6.51 -2.48 -1.95
N SER A 132 5.92 -3.48 -1.30
CA SER A 132 4.60 -4.02 -1.66
C SER A 132 3.52 -2.94 -1.57
N LEU A 133 3.42 -2.26 -0.43
CA LEU A 133 2.42 -1.23 -0.20
C LEU A 133 2.54 -0.07 -1.21
N THR A 134 3.76 0.26 -1.62
CA THR A 134 3.99 1.37 -2.56
C THR A 134 3.70 0.98 -4.01
N TYR A 135 4.24 -0.13 -4.48
CA TYR A 135 4.24 -0.45 -5.92
C TYR A 135 3.15 -1.44 -6.33
N LEU A 136 2.81 -2.40 -5.46
CA LEU A 136 1.68 -3.31 -5.67
C LEU A 136 0.37 -2.64 -5.22
N SER A 137 0.28 -2.28 -3.95
CA SER A 137 -0.99 -1.86 -3.36
C SER A 137 -1.44 -0.48 -3.84
N LEU A 138 -0.58 0.52 -3.71
CA LEU A 138 -0.92 1.90 -4.08
C LEU A 138 -0.91 2.11 -5.61
N LEU A 139 0.20 1.83 -6.28
CA LEU A 139 0.33 2.01 -7.74
C LEU A 139 -0.54 1.01 -8.52
N GLY A 140 -0.44 -0.28 -8.20
CA GLY A 140 -1.28 -1.32 -8.80
C GLY A 140 -2.75 -1.16 -8.46
N GLY A 141 -3.09 -0.70 -7.25
CA GLY A 141 -4.46 -0.41 -6.83
C GLY A 141 -5.16 0.69 -7.63
N MET A 142 -4.42 1.56 -8.35
CA MET A 142 -5.02 2.49 -9.32
C MET A 142 -5.74 1.77 -10.46
N ALA A 143 -5.55 0.45 -10.61
CA ALA A 143 -6.30 -0.36 -11.56
C ALA A 143 -7.77 -0.61 -11.14
N GLY A 144 -8.13 -0.34 -9.88
CA GLY A 144 -9.51 -0.37 -9.40
C GLY A 144 -10.32 0.78 -10.01
N GLY A 145 -10.83 0.58 -11.22
CA GLY A 145 -11.37 1.66 -12.06
C GLY A 145 -12.47 2.48 -11.39
N ARG A 146 -13.26 1.85 -10.52
CA ARG A 146 -14.34 2.49 -9.75
C ARG A 146 -13.82 3.37 -8.61
N ILE A 147 -12.85 2.87 -7.84
CA ILE A 147 -12.18 3.63 -6.77
C ILE A 147 -11.49 4.86 -7.35
N VAL A 148 -10.86 4.74 -8.52
CA VAL A 148 -10.17 5.85 -9.19
C VAL A 148 -11.09 7.03 -9.45
N GLU A 149 -12.38 6.81 -9.75
CA GLU A 149 -13.32 7.91 -9.96
C GLU A 149 -13.51 8.77 -8.70
N THR A 150 -13.54 8.12 -7.53
CA THR A 150 -13.55 8.84 -6.25
C THR A 150 -12.23 9.58 -6.04
N LEU A 151 -11.10 8.91 -6.26
CA LEU A 151 -9.78 9.50 -6.04
C LEU A 151 -9.50 10.70 -6.96
N ASP A 152 -9.88 10.59 -8.23
CA ASP A 152 -9.69 11.59 -9.27
C ASP A 152 -10.36 12.93 -8.92
N ARG A 153 -11.56 12.87 -8.33
CA ARG A 153 -12.33 14.05 -7.89
C ARG A 153 -11.79 14.70 -6.63
N THR A 154 -11.05 13.97 -5.80
CA THR A 154 -10.47 14.53 -4.57
C THR A 154 -9.24 15.41 -4.82
N GLY A 155 -8.63 15.37 -6.00
CA GLY A 155 -7.42 16.14 -6.33
C GLY A 155 -6.16 15.74 -5.54
N GLY A 156 -6.29 14.88 -4.53
CA GLY A 156 -5.20 14.49 -3.64
C GLY A 156 -4.13 13.59 -4.29
N PHE A 157 -4.33 13.19 -5.55
CA PHE A 157 -3.35 12.47 -6.37
C PHE A 157 -2.78 13.34 -7.51
N SER A 158 -2.97 14.67 -7.44
CA SER A 158 -2.27 15.58 -8.34
C SER A 158 -0.77 15.60 -8.06
N ALA A 159 0.02 15.84 -9.09
CA ALA A 159 1.48 15.83 -9.04
C ALA A 159 2.08 16.75 -7.95
N SER A 160 1.42 17.88 -7.64
CA SER A 160 1.88 18.84 -6.64
C SER A 160 1.65 18.39 -5.19
N VAL A 161 0.75 17.44 -4.94
CA VAL A 161 0.28 17.12 -3.57
C VAL A 161 0.45 15.64 -3.22
N VAL A 162 0.54 14.77 -4.23
CA VAL A 162 0.55 13.31 -4.10
C VAL A 162 1.57 12.86 -3.05
N ARG A 163 2.80 13.35 -3.09
CA ARG A 163 3.85 12.98 -2.11
C ARG A 163 3.40 13.17 -0.66
N ARG A 164 2.76 14.29 -0.33
CA ARG A 164 2.29 14.56 1.03
C ARG A 164 1.23 13.55 1.45
N ARG A 165 0.25 13.30 0.57
CA ARG A 165 -0.81 12.30 0.81
C ARG A 165 -0.22 10.91 1.06
N LEU A 166 0.78 10.52 0.27
CA LEU A 166 1.46 9.24 0.43
C LEU A 166 2.20 9.12 1.77
N LEU A 167 2.86 10.19 2.22
CA LEU A 167 3.51 10.22 3.52
C LEU A 167 2.50 10.17 4.68
N GLU A 168 1.33 10.80 4.54
CA GLU A 168 0.23 10.69 5.52
C GLU A 168 -0.28 9.24 5.62
N THR A 169 -0.55 8.57 4.49
CA THR A 169 -0.94 7.15 4.46
C THR A 169 0.16 6.22 5.01
N THR A 170 1.43 6.52 4.70
CA THR A 170 2.57 5.80 5.25
C THR A 170 2.61 5.92 6.76
N GLN A 171 2.42 7.13 7.30
CA GLN A 171 2.39 7.36 8.75
C GLN A 171 1.25 6.59 9.42
N HIS A 172 0.04 6.52 8.83
CA HIS A 172 -1.04 5.67 9.36
C HIS A 172 -0.60 4.20 9.47
N THR A 173 0.03 3.67 8.41
CA THR A 173 0.52 2.28 8.42
C THR A 173 1.57 2.06 9.52
N LEU A 174 2.51 2.99 9.69
CA LEU A 174 3.53 2.87 10.74
C LEU A 174 2.89 2.96 12.13
N ASP A 175 1.96 3.89 12.34
CA ASP A 175 1.24 4.05 13.62
C ASP A 175 0.47 2.78 14.00
N VAL A 176 -0.18 2.10 13.04
CA VAL A 176 -0.85 0.81 13.25
C VAL A 176 0.14 -0.29 13.68
N HIS A 177 1.37 -0.28 13.18
CA HIS A 177 2.37 -1.32 13.44
C HIS A 177 3.35 -0.98 14.57
N LYS A 178 3.25 0.20 15.16
CA LYS A 178 4.25 0.73 16.12
C LYS A 178 4.49 -0.20 17.30
N ASP A 179 3.42 -0.50 18.02
CA ASP A 179 3.32 -1.35 19.21
C ASP A 179 1.83 -1.55 19.56
N LEU A 180 1.52 -2.40 20.55
CA LEU A 180 0.14 -2.66 20.97
C LEU A 180 -0.56 -1.41 21.52
N GLN A 181 0.14 -0.61 22.32
CA GLN A 181 -0.42 0.60 22.95
C GLN A 181 -0.88 1.61 21.89
N SER A 182 -0.18 1.66 20.75
CA SER A 182 -0.57 2.50 19.62
C SER A 182 -1.89 2.06 18.99
N LEU A 183 -2.14 0.75 18.89
CA LEU A 183 -3.34 0.23 18.21
C LEU A 183 -4.53 0.02 19.16
N GLN A 184 -4.30 -0.12 20.47
CA GLN A 184 -5.35 -0.19 21.48
C GLN A 184 -6.17 1.11 21.57
N PRO A 185 -7.42 1.07 22.10
CA PRO A 185 -8.27 2.25 22.25
C PRO A 185 -7.56 3.43 22.92
N GLY A 186 -7.68 4.62 22.32
CA GLY A 186 -6.97 5.83 22.74
C GLY A 186 -5.52 5.95 22.27
N GLY A 187 -4.95 4.89 21.68
CA GLY A 187 -3.60 4.86 21.10
C GLY A 187 -3.46 5.68 19.81
N GLN A 188 -2.22 5.86 19.37
CA GLN A 188 -1.92 6.68 18.18
C GLN A 188 -2.44 6.07 16.88
N GLY A 189 -2.18 4.78 16.62
CA GLY A 189 -2.68 4.04 15.47
C GLY A 189 -4.20 3.83 15.49
N TRP A 190 -4.78 3.68 16.68
CA TRP A 190 -6.22 3.71 16.89
C TRP A 190 -6.81 5.07 16.47
N GLU A 191 -6.30 6.18 17.01
CA GLU A 191 -6.77 7.53 16.69
C GLU A 191 -6.59 7.83 15.19
N SER A 192 -5.44 7.48 14.62
CA SER A 192 -5.18 7.65 13.19
C SER A 192 -6.21 6.87 12.34
N SER A 193 -6.60 5.66 12.76
CA SER A 193 -7.63 4.86 12.07
C SER A 193 -9.02 5.49 12.17
N VAL A 194 -9.44 5.93 13.36
CA VAL A 194 -10.73 6.61 13.54
C VAL A 194 -10.78 7.93 12.75
N ARG A 195 -9.68 8.68 12.70
CA ARG A 195 -9.59 9.91 11.88
C ARG A 195 -9.75 9.64 10.39
N VAL A 196 -9.16 8.56 9.88
CA VAL A 196 -9.33 8.15 8.48
C VAL A 196 -10.78 7.73 8.18
N ARG A 197 -11.45 7.01 9.10
CA ARG A 197 -12.88 6.70 9.00
C ARG A 197 -13.74 7.97 8.85
N LEU A 198 -13.48 8.97 9.68
CA LEU A 198 -14.17 10.26 9.61
C LEU A 198 -13.85 11.04 8.32
N LEU A 199 -12.60 10.99 7.85
CA LEU A 199 -12.20 11.56 6.56
C LEU A 199 -12.97 10.91 5.41
N HIS A 200 -13.07 9.58 5.39
CA HIS A 200 -13.82 8.85 4.37
C HIS A 200 -15.27 9.28 4.30
N THR A 201 -15.93 9.41 5.45
CA THR A 201 -17.31 9.90 5.52
C THR A 201 -17.43 11.35 5.05
N ALA A 202 -16.50 12.24 5.43
CA ALA A 202 -16.50 13.62 4.96
C ALA A 202 -16.34 13.73 3.43
N VAL A 203 -15.45 12.93 2.83
CA VAL A 203 -15.25 12.87 1.38
C VAL A 203 -16.52 12.36 0.68
N ARG A 204 -17.09 11.26 1.18
CA ARG A 204 -18.33 10.67 0.65
C ARG A 204 -19.49 11.66 0.68
N ARG A 205 -19.74 12.33 1.82
CA ARG A 205 -20.77 13.38 1.96
C ARG A 205 -20.58 14.49 0.92
N ARG A 206 -19.35 14.95 0.71
CA ARG A 206 -19.05 16.02 -0.25
C ARG A 206 -19.29 15.59 -1.70
N ILE A 207 -18.82 14.42 -2.12
CA ILE A 207 -19.02 13.95 -3.50
C ILE A 207 -20.52 13.71 -3.76
N MET A 208 -21.24 13.13 -2.80
CA MET A 208 -22.69 12.93 -2.92
C MET A 208 -23.44 14.26 -3.05
N ALA A 209 -23.06 15.28 -2.28
CA ALA A 209 -23.66 16.61 -2.39
C ALA A 209 -23.40 17.27 -3.75
N LEU A 210 -22.20 17.13 -4.31
CA LEU A 210 -21.87 17.64 -5.65
C LEU A 210 -22.61 16.87 -6.74
N ALA A 211 -22.72 15.55 -6.62
CA ALA A 211 -23.48 14.72 -7.57
C ALA A 211 -24.99 15.04 -7.55
N ALA A 212 -25.53 15.45 -6.40
CA ALA A 212 -26.91 15.93 -6.29
C ALA A 212 -27.11 17.29 -6.96
N GLN A 213 -26.08 18.14 -6.99
CA GLN A 213 -26.10 19.43 -7.70
C GLN A 213 -25.92 19.26 -9.21
N ASP A 214 -25.02 18.37 -9.62
CA ASP A 214 -24.76 18.02 -11.02
C ASP A 214 -24.60 16.49 -11.15
N PRO A 215 -25.61 15.76 -11.65
CA PRO A 215 -25.53 14.31 -11.84
C PRO A 215 -24.42 13.86 -12.79
N ALA A 216 -23.95 14.73 -13.70
CA ALA A 216 -22.82 14.41 -14.58
C ALA A 216 -21.48 14.41 -13.81
N TYR A 217 -21.43 15.03 -12.62
CA TYR A 217 -20.23 15.08 -11.79
C TYR A 217 -19.79 13.69 -11.34
N PHE A 218 -20.69 12.83 -10.85
CA PHE A 218 -20.37 11.47 -10.40
C PHE A 218 -21.51 10.50 -10.70
N ASP A 219 -21.26 9.50 -11.56
CA ASP A 219 -22.23 8.49 -11.93
C ASP A 219 -22.38 7.42 -10.83
N LEU A 220 -23.37 7.62 -9.96
CA LEU A 220 -23.67 6.73 -8.83
C LEU A 220 -24.19 5.35 -9.26
N GLU A 221 -24.80 5.24 -10.44
CA GLU A 221 -25.30 3.97 -10.95
C GLU A 221 -24.15 3.08 -11.41
N ARG A 222 -23.21 3.68 -12.13
CA ARG A 222 -22.02 2.98 -12.64
C ARG A 222 -20.98 2.74 -11.57
N PHE A 223 -20.73 3.72 -10.70
CA PHE A 223 -19.62 3.67 -9.75
C PHE A 223 -20.03 3.34 -8.31
N GLY A 224 -21.33 3.25 -8.03
CA GLY A 224 -21.83 3.07 -6.68
C GLY A 224 -21.67 4.32 -5.82
N ILE A 225 -21.94 4.19 -4.53
CA ILE A 225 -21.73 5.28 -3.57
C ILE A 225 -20.21 5.46 -3.39
N PRO A 226 -19.65 6.68 -3.44
CA PRO A 226 -18.21 6.89 -3.25
C PRO A 226 -17.77 6.38 -1.88
N ILE A 227 -16.69 5.60 -1.78
CA ILE A 227 -16.21 5.03 -0.51
C ILE A 227 -17.30 4.14 0.13
N ASN A 228 -17.88 3.27 -0.70
CA ASN A 228 -18.76 2.20 -0.24
C ASN A 228 -17.98 1.04 0.38
N ASP A 229 -18.70 0.06 0.93
CA ASP A 229 -18.08 -1.07 1.62
C ASP A 229 -17.15 -1.86 0.70
N LEU A 230 -17.46 -2.02 -0.59
CA LEU A 230 -16.56 -2.73 -1.51
C LEU A 230 -15.28 -1.96 -1.78
N ASP A 231 -15.33 -0.62 -1.89
CA ASP A 231 -14.14 0.23 -1.99
C ASP A 231 -13.25 0.08 -0.74
N CYS A 232 -13.87 0.09 0.44
CA CYS A 232 -13.19 -0.07 1.72
C CYS A 232 -12.58 -1.47 1.86
N ILE A 233 -13.32 -2.54 1.54
CA ILE A 233 -12.82 -3.92 1.51
C ILE A 233 -11.65 -4.04 0.53
N GLY A 234 -11.78 -3.48 -0.69
CA GLY A 234 -10.73 -3.44 -1.68
C GLY A 234 -9.46 -2.77 -1.16
N THR A 235 -9.63 -1.62 -0.49
CA THR A 235 -8.50 -0.90 0.12
C THR A 235 -7.86 -1.72 1.24
N ILE A 236 -8.62 -2.22 2.21
CA ILE A 236 -8.11 -3.09 3.29
C ILE A 236 -7.38 -4.31 2.72
N ASN A 237 -7.92 -4.95 1.68
CA ASN A 237 -7.29 -6.07 0.97
C ASN A 237 -5.89 -5.72 0.44
N THR A 238 -5.73 -4.53 -0.15
CA THR A 238 -4.42 -4.10 -0.65
C THR A 238 -3.38 -3.90 0.46
N PHE A 239 -3.80 -3.59 1.68
CA PHE A 239 -2.91 -3.50 2.85
C PHE A 239 -2.63 -4.85 3.53
N SER A 240 -3.49 -5.84 3.31
CA SER A 240 -3.52 -7.10 4.06
C SER A 240 -3.23 -8.31 3.15
N ALA A 241 -4.27 -8.97 2.64
CA ALA A 241 -4.17 -10.20 1.88
C ALA A 241 -3.31 -10.04 0.60
N ALA A 242 -3.34 -8.89 -0.07
CA ALA A 242 -2.48 -8.63 -1.23
C ALA A 242 -0.99 -8.58 -0.86
N VAL A 243 -0.63 -8.02 0.30
CA VAL A 243 0.76 -8.01 0.79
C VAL A 243 1.23 -9.43 1.05
N VAL A 244 0.39 -10.24 1.71
CA VAL A 244 0.70 -11.63 2.09
C VAL A 244 0.77 -12.56 0.88
N ASN A 245 -0.22 -12.50 -0.02
CA ASN A 245 -0.38 -13.48 -1.10
C ASN A 245 0.28 -13.08 -2.42
N MET A 246 0.58 -11.79 -2.61
CA MET A 246 1.19 -11.30 -3.85
C MET A 246 2.48 -10.51 -3.59
N GLY A 247 2.43 -9.50 -2.72
CA GLY A 247 3.53 -8.55 -2.52
C GLY A 247 4.82 -9.18 -2.02
N LEU A 248 4.76 -9.91 -0.90
CA LEU A 248 5.90 -10.60 -0.34
C LEU A 248 6.35 -11.79 -1.23
N PRO A 249 5.45 -12.66 -1.73
CA PRO A 249 5.83 -13.77 -2.61
C PRO A 249 6.50 -13.32 -3.91
N ARG A 250 6.06 -12.22 -4.54
CA ARG A 250 6.70 -11.65 -5.74
C ARG A 250 8.09 -11.11 -5.48
N GLN A 251 8.45 -10.86 -4.23
CA GLN A 251 9.80 -10.50 -3.80
C GLN A 251 10.56 -11.72 -3.25
N GLY A 252 10.02 -12.93 -3.39
CA GLY A 252 10.62 -14.19 -2.96
C GLY A 252 10.47 -14.49 -1.46
N ILE A 253 9.65 -13.74 -0.74
CA ILE A 253 9.37 -13.95 0.69
C ILE A 253 8.09 -14.76 0.84
N VAL A 254 8.21 -15.93 1.48
CA VAL A 254 7.08 -16.79 1.83
C VAL A 254 6.92 -16.81 3.35
N LEU A 255 5.76 -16.37 3.81
CA LEU A 255 5.40 -16.36 5.22
C LEU A 255 5.09 -17.77 5.73
N ARG A 256 5.28 -18.00 7.03
CA ARG A 256 4.71 -19.17 7.71
C ARG A 256 3.20 -18.96 7.85
N LYS A 257 2.43 -20.05 7.88
CA LYS A 257 0.96 -19.99 8.09
C LYS A 257 0.53 -19.12 9.28
N GLN A 258 1.27 -19.19 10.39
CA GLN A 258 1.01 -18.36 11.57
C GLN A 258 1.28 -16.87 11.29
N GLU A 259 2.37 -16.54 10.57
CA GLU A 259 2.70 -15.16 10.21
C GLU A 259 1.62 -14.56 9.28
N GLU A 260 1.06 -15.37 8.38
CA GLU A 260 -0.07 -14.96 7.53
C GLU A 260 -1.29 -14.61 8.38
N ALA A 261 -1.74 -15.52 9.24
CA ALA A 261 -2.88 -15.29 10.13
C ALA A 261 -2.67 -14.10 11.07
N ASP A 262 -1.48 -13.99 11.68
CA ASP A 262 -1.12 -12.90 12.58
C ASP A 262 -1.14 -11.55 11.87
N TYR A 263 -0.60 -11.46 10.64
CA TYR A 263 -0.60 -10.21 9.86
C TYR A 263 -2.02 -9.81 9.43
N LEU A 264 -2.86 -10.77 9.04
CA LEU A 264 -4.26 -10.50 8.68
C LEU A 264 -5.08 -10.03 9.89
N ALA A 265 -4.81 -10.54 11.09
CA ALA A 265 -5.49 -10.13 12.32
C ALA A 265 -5.30 -8.64 12.65
N VAL A 266 -4.10 -8.08 12.41
CA VAL A 266 -3.84 -6.63 12.57
C VAL A 266 -4.79 -5.83 11.68
N TRP A 267 -4.87 -6.19 10.41
CA TRP A 267 -5.72 -5.47 9.45
C TRP A 267 -7.20 -5.76 9.61
N ARG A 268 -7.58 -6.91 10.17
CA ARG A 268 -8.96 -7.20 10.58
C ARG A 268 -9.42 -6.22 11.65
N TYR A 269 -8.57 -5.95 12.64
CA TYR A 269 -8.86 -4.95 13.67
C TYR A 269 -8.87 -3.52 13.12
N VAL A 270 -7.94 -3.17 12.23
CA VAL A 270 -8.00 -1.86 11.54
C VAL A 270 -9.29 -1.72 10.72
N ALA A 271 -9.71 -2.74 9.99
CA ALA A 271 -10.95 -2.73 9.21
C ALA A 271 -12.18 -2.52 10.10
N TYR A 272 -12.21 -3.15 11.29
CA TYR A 272 -13.22 -2.89 12.32
C TYR A 272 -13.24 -1.42 12.76
N LEU A 273 -12.08 -0.86 13.14
CA LEU A 273 -11.97 0.56 13.53
C LEU A 273 -12.41 1.52 12.42
N MET A 274 -12.19 1.13 11.16
CA MET A 274 -12.57 1.89 9.96
C MET A 274 -14.06 1.74 9.59
N GLY A 275 -14.83 0.90 10.30
CA GLY A 275 -16.23 0.63 9.96
C GLY A 275 -16.41 -0.19 8.67
N THR A 276 -15.41 -1.00 8.30
CA THR A 276 -15.39 -1.82 7.08
C THR A 276 -15.76 -3.27 7.38
N PRO A 277 -16.52 -3.97 6.51
CA PRO A 277 -16.70 -5.42 6.66
C PRO A 277 -15.36 -6.17 6.64
N HIS A 278 -15.16 -7.05 7.63
CA HIS A 278 -13.82 -7.58 7.96
C HIS A 278 -13.79 -9.08 8.27
N ASP A 279 -14.91 -9.79 8.29
CA ASP A 279 -14.94 -11.22 8.64
C ASP A 279 -14.16 -12.09 7.67
N TRP A 280 -14.07 -11.68 6.41
CA TRP A 280 -13.27 -12.35 5.37
C TRP A 280 -11.76 -12.38 5.69
N LEU A 281 -11.28 -11.60 6.67
CA LEU A 281 -9.89 -11.63 7.15
C LEU A 281 -9.67 -12.61 8.31
N ALA A 282 -10.73 -13.23 8.85
CA ALA A 282 -10.63 -14.15 9.98
C ALA A 282 -9.86 -15.42 9.63
N ASP A 283 -9.95 -15.88 8.38
CA ASP A 283 -9.26 -17.05 7.87
C ASP A 283 -8.38 -16.68 6.66
N PRO A 284 -7.11 -17.12 6.60
CA PRO A 284 -6.22 -16.81 5.47
C PRO A 284 -6.71 -17.29 4.10
N GLN A 285 -7.46 -18.39 4.02
CA GLN A 285 -7.99 -18.91 2.75
C GLN A 285 -9.18 -18.06 2.28
N GLU A 286 -10.06 -17.65 3.19
CA GLU A 286 -11.12 -16.67 2.88
C GLU A 286 -10.52 -15.33 2.46
N ALA A 287 -9.46 -14.89 3.14
CA ALA A 287 -8.77 -13.65 2.82
C ALA A 287 -8.20 -13.66 1.41
N ARG A 288 -7.58 -14.77 1.02
CA ARG A 288 -7.07 -15.01 -0.32
C ARG A 288 -8.19 -15.08 -1.36
N ALA A 289 -9.27 -15.81 -1.08
CA ALA A 289 -10.39 -15.92 -2.00
C ALA A 289 -11.09 -14.57 -2.21
N MET A 290 -11.20 -13.74 -1.18
CA MET A 290 -11.70 -12.36 -1.31
C MET A 290 -10.76 -11.51 -2.17
N MET A 291 -9.44 -11.58 -1.96
CA MET A 291 -8.45 -10.91 -2.81
C MET A 291 -8.61 -11.29 -4.29
N GLU A 292 -8.69 -12.58 -4.58
CA GLU A 292 -8.86 -13.13 -5.93
C GLU A 292 -10.23 -12.72 -6.54
N SER A 293 -11.28 -12.66 -5.72
CA SER A 293 -12.61 -12.15 -6.13
C SER A 293 -12.58 -10.67 -6.52
N LEU A 294 -11.91 -9.84 -5.71
CA LEU A 294 -11.75 -8.40 -5.96
C LEU A 294 -10.92 -8.12 -7.21
N ILE A 295 -9.92 -8.96 -7.51
CA ILE A 295 -9.14 -8.86 -8.75
C ILE A 295 -10.09 -8.94 -9.96
N VAL A 296 -11.02 -9.88 -9.96
CA VAL A 296 -11.96 -10.07 -11.08
C VAL A 296 -13.06 -9.00 -11.09
N SER A 297 -13.55 -8.58 -9.92
CA SER A 297 -14.68 -7.65 -9.84
C SER A 297 -14.26 -6.20 -10.09
N GLU A 298 -13.13 -5.75 -9.53
CA GLU A 298 -12.79 -4.31 -9.47
C GLU A 298 -11.66 -3.89 -10.42
N ILE A 299 -10.76 -4.79 -10.82
CA ILE A 299 -9.60 -4.43 -11.67
C ILE A 299 -10.06 -4.22 -13.11
N ARG A 300 -10.26 -2.95 -13.45
CA ARG A 300 -10.66 -2.45 -14.77
C ARG A 300 -10.03 -1.06 -15.00
N PRO A 301 -8.71 -1.00 -15.30
CA PRO A 301 -8.01 0.26 -15.53
C PRO A 301 -8.72 1.15 -16.56
N THR A 302 -8.74 2.45 -16.29
CA THR A 302 -9.25 3.49 -17.19
C THR A 302 -8.12 4.48 -17.55
N PRO A 303 -8.30 5.41 -18.50
CA PRO A 303 -7.31 6.47 -18.73
C PRO A 303 -6.97 7.26 -17.46
N LYS A 304 -7.95 7.47 -16.57
CA LYS A 304 -7.72 8.11 -15.26
C LYS A 304 -6.82 7.27 -14.35
N SER A 305 -6.96 5.94 -14.38
CA SER A 305 -6.04 5.03 -13.69
C SER A 305 -4.60 5.27 -14.11
N GLY A 306 -4.35 5.41 -15.41
CA GLY A 306 -3.03 5.71 -15.95
C GLY A 306 -2.50 7.06 -15.48
N ASN A 307 -3.35 8.10 -15.44
CA ASN A 307 -2.96 9.43 -14.94
C ASN A 307 -2.55 9.40 -13.46
N LEU A 308 -3.37 8.79 -12.60
CA LEU A 308 -3.08 8.75 -11.16
C LEU A 308 -1.84 7.89 -10.86
N ALA A 309 -1.69 6.75 -11.53
CA ALA A 309 -0.51 5.90 -11.40
C ALA A 309 0.78 6.66 -11.78
N ASN A 310 0.78 7.37 -12.90
CA ASN A 310 1.94 8.16 -13.33
C ASN A 310 2.22 9.36 -12.41
N ASN A 311 1.19 9.97 -11.82
CA ASN A 311 1.36 11.01 -10.81
C ASN A 311 2.03 10.48 -9.54
N ILE A 312 1.73 9.24 -9.14
CA ILE A 312 2.40 8.60 -8.00
C ILE A 312 3.88 8.38 -8.29
N VAL A 313 4.23 7.91 -9.48
CA VAL A 313 5.64 7.80 -9.91
C VAL A 313 6.34 9.17 -9.85
N PHE A 314 5.69 10.22 -10.35
CA PHE A 314 6.20 11.59 -10.25
C PHE A 314 6.41 12.03 -8.79
N GLY A 315 5.55 11.61 -7.87
CA GLY A 315 5.66 11.88 -6.43
C GLY A 315 6.88 11.26 -5.75
N PHE A 316 7.52 10.27 -6.38
CA PHE A 316 8.69 9.57 -5.85
C PHE A 316 9.99 9.85 -6.62
N GLU A 317 9.91 10.24 -7.90
CA GLU A 317 11.07 10.44 -8.77
C GLU A 317 12.06 11.47 -8.24
N GLY A 318 13.30 11.04 -7.99
CA GLY A 318 14.40 11.94 -7.63
C GLY A 318 14.21 12.67 -6.29
N ILE A 319 13.33 12.18 -5.42
CA ILE A 319 13.01 12.81 -4.14
C ILE A 319 13.56 11.97 -2.96
N PRO A 320 14.01 12.58 -1.85
CA PRO A 320 14.46 11.84 -0.68
C PRO A 320 13.39 10.91 -0.07
N PRO A 321 13.78 9.89 0.72
CA PRO A 321 15.17 9.55 1.06
C PRO A 321 15.88 8.69 -0.01
N ILE A 322 15.14 8.15 -0.97
CA ILE A 322 15.63 7.10 -1.88
C ILE A 322 16.29 7.69 -3.14
N TYR A 323 15.79 8.83 -3.64
CA TYR A 323 16.24 9.46 -4.89
C TYR A 323 16.16 8.51 -6.11
N ALA A 324 15.15 7.65 -6.12
CA ALA A 324 14.96 6.64 -7.16
C ALA A 324 14.74 7.27 -8.54
N SER A 325 15.37 6.68 -9.56
CA SER A 325 15.11 6.97 -10.97
C SER A 325 13.75 6.44 -11.40
N ARG A 326 13.16 7.08 -12.42
CA ARG A 326 11.93 6.59 -13.05
C ARG A 326 12.04 5.16 -13.57
N GLY A 327 13.18 4.81 -14.18
CA GLY A 327 13.42 3.45 -14.69
C GLY A 327 13.32 2.41 -13.58
N PHE A 328 13.94 2.67 -12.43
CA PHE A 328 13.83 1.82 -11.25
C PHE A 328 12.41 1.76 -10.69
N LEU A 329 11.71 2.90 -10.59
CA LEU A 329 10.30 2.92 -10.15
C LEU A 329 9.39 2.10 -11.08
N TYR A 330 9.57 2.22 -12.40
CA TYR A 330 8.84 1.40 -13.37
C TYR A 330 9.17 -0.08 -13.22
N ALA A 331 10.44 -0.42 -12.98
CA ALA A 331 10.85 -1.80 -12.76
C ALA A 331 10.16 -2.41 -11.54
N GLN A 332 10.00 -1.66 -10.45
CA GLN A 332 9.25 -2.10 -9.27
C GLN A 332 7.78 -2.41 -9.58
N VAL A 333 7.12 -1.51 -10.31
CA VAL A 333 5.71 -1.70 -10.70
C VAL A 333 5.55 -2.92 -11.60
N TRP A 334 6.39 -3.05 -12.63
CA TRP A 334 6.35 -4.18 -13.57
C TRP A 334 6.66 -5.52 -12.89
N TRP A 335 7.61 -5.54 -11.96
CA TRP A 335 7.96 -6.74 -11.21
C TRP A 335 6.81 -7.21 -10.32
N LEU A 336 6.15 -6.29 -9.61
CA LEU A 336 5.09 -6.64 -8.66
C LEU A 336 3.71 -6.79 -9.29
N ASN A 337 3.40 -6.16 -10.42
CA ASN A 337 2.05 -6.17 -11.02
C ASN A 337 1.99 -6.94 -12.35
N GLY A 338 3.14 -7.34 -12.90
CA GLY A 338 3.21 -8.01 -14.19
C GLY A 338 2.98 -7.07 -15.38
N ALA A 339 3.24 -7.59 -16.58
CA ALA A 339 3.23 -6.81 -17.80
C ALA A 339 1.84 -6.32 -18.22
N ALA A 340 0.81 -7.15 -18.05
CA ALA A 340 -0.55 -6.84 -18.49
C ALA A 340 -1.15 -5.67 -17.70
N LEU A 341 -1.11 -5.72 -16.36
CA LEU A 341 -1.61 -4.64 -15.51
C LEU A 341 -0.78 -3.36 -15.66
N SER A 342 0.56 -3.48 -15.67
CA SER A 342 1.44 -2.31 -15.81
C SER A 342 1.23 -1.57 -17.12
N SER A 343 1.03 -2.31 -18.22
CA SER A 343 0.71 -1.72 -19.52
C SER A 343 -0.65 -1.04 -19.53
N ALA A 344 -1.65 -1.65 -18.89
CA ALA A 344 -2.99 -1.07 -18.76
C ALA A 344 -3.01 0.21 -17.88
N LEU A 345 -2.08 0.31 -16.93
CA LEU A 345 -1.81 1.53 -16.15
C LEU A 345 -0.92 2.54 -16.89
N GLN A 346 -0.58 2.29 -18.16
CA GLN A 346 0.27 3.17 -18.98
C GLN A 346 1.63 3.44 -18.34
N ILE A 347 2.20 2.45 -17.65
CA ILE A 347 3.54 2.52 -17.08
C ILE A 347 4.55 2.03 -18.13
N PRO A 348 5.52 2.87 -18.55
CA PRO A 348 6.51 2.48 -19.55
C PRO A 348 7.30 1.23 -19.15
N ARG A 349 7.67 0.43 -20.15
CA ARG A 349 8.48 -0.77 -19.92
C ARG A 349 9.88 -0.38 -19.40
N PRO A 350 10.33 -0.96 -18.28
CA PRO A 350 11.63 -0.65 -17.70
C PRO A 350 12.79 -1.20 -18.53
N GLY A 351 13.98 -0.61 -18.36
CA GLY A 351 15.21 -1.14 -18.92
C GLY A 351 15.66 -2.42 -18.20
N ARG A 352 16.42 -3.28 -18.89
CA ARG A 352 16.94 -4.53 -18.32
C ARG A 352 17.82 -4.31 -17.08
N PHE A 353 18.57 -3.20 -17.07
CA PHE A 353 19.40 -2.82 -15.93
C PHE A 353 18.55 -2.51 -14.70
N ASP A 354 17.49 -1.71 -14.83
CA ASP A 354 16.57 -1.40 -13.74
C ASP A 354 15.88 -2.65 -13.19
N THR A 355 15.44 -3.55 -14.09
CA THR A 355 14.90 -4.86 -13.69
C THR A 355 15.92 -5.70 -12.93
N ALA A 356 17.20 -5.67 -13.32
CA ALA A 356 18.26 -6.37 -12.59
C ALA A 356 18.49 -5.78 -11.19
N LEU A 357 18.38 -4.46 -11.03
CA LEU A 357 18.45 -3.81 -9.71
C LEU A 357 17.31 -4.26 -8.79
N VAL A 358 16.09 -4.39 -9.32
CA VAL A 358 14.94 -4.92 -8.57
C VAL A 358 15.17 -6.38 -8.15
N ALA A 359 15.72 -7.21 -9.04
CA ALA A 359 16.07 -8.59 -8.70
C ALA A 359 17.10 -8.66 -7.55
N VAL A 360 18.14 -7.82 -7.59
CA VAL A 360 19.12 -7.71 -6.50
C VAL A 360 18.47 -7.22 -5.21
N GLN A 361 17.56 -6.26 -5.28
CA GLN A 361 16.81 -5.79 -4.11
C GLN A 361 15.99 -6.92 -3.48
N CYS A 362 15.23 -7.68 -4.28
CA CYS A 362 14.46 -8.82 -3.79
C CYS A 362 15.38 -9.88 -3.17
N TRP A 363 16.54 -10.14 -3.77
CA TRP A 363 17.54 -11.04 -3.19
C TRP A 363 18.04 -10.57 -1.83
N LEU A 364 18.29 -9.28 -1.63
CA LEU A 364 18.66 -8.73 -0.33
C LEU A 364 17.53 -8.85 0.69
N PHE A 365 16.29 -8.62 0.28
CA PHE A 365 15.12 -8.80 1.15
C PHE A 365 14.97 -10.26 1.60
N MET A 366 15.12 -11.22 0.68
CA MET A 366 15.13 -12.65 1.01
C MET A 366 16.26 -12.98 1.97
N LEU A 367 17.49 -12.55 1.66
CA LEU A 367 18.67 -12.82 2.48
C LEU A 367 18.49 -12.28 3.90
N ASN A 368 18.11 -11.00 4.04
CA ASN A 368 17.88 -10.40 5.34
C ASN A 368 16.73 -11.09 6.09
N GLY A 369 15.58 -11.26 5.43
CA GLY A 369 14.39 -11.83 6.05
C GLY A 369 14.57 -13.27 6.52
N TYR A 370 15.18 -14.14 5.71
CA TYR A 370 15.37 -15.54 6.08
C TYR A 370 16.50 -15.75 7.08
N ILE A 371 17.60 -14.99 7.01
CA ILE A 371 18.67 -15.06 8.00
C ILE A 371 18.18 -14.56 9.36
N THR A 372 17.58 -13.36 9.39
CA THR A 372 17.13 -12.76 10.65
C THR A 372 16.06 -13.62 11.31
N ARG A 373 15.05 -14.10 10.55
CA ARG A 373 13.99 -15.01 11.05
C ARG A 373 14.51 -16.34 11.60
N SER A 374 15.70 -16.78 11.21
CA SER A 374 16.26 -18.07 11.65
C SER A 374 16.84 -18.02 13.06
N ILE A 375 17.12 -16.83 13.61
CA ILE A 375 17.78 -16.65 14.90
C ILE A 375 16.98 -15.62 15.73
N PRO A 376 16.29 -16.00 16.82
CA PRO A 376 15.35 -15.12 17.53
C PRO A 376 15.93 -13.76 17.96
N TRP A 377 17.15 -13.74 18.52
CA TRP A 377 17.79 -12.50 18.91
C TRP A 377 18.11 -11.58 17.71
N LEU A 378 18.50 -12.16 16.57
CA LEU A 378 18.80 -11.39 15.37
C LEU A 378 17.52 -10.83 14.75
N ASP A 379 16.43 -11.59 14.81
CA ASP A 379 15.11 -11.18 14.37
C ASP A 379 14.60 -9.96 15.16
N GLU A 380 14.61 -10.04 16.50
CA GLU A 380 14.21 -8.93 17.37
C GLU A 380 15.10 -7.69 17.16
N ARG A 381 16.41 -7.88 16.98
CA ARG A 381 17.33 -6.78 16.64
C ARG A 381 16.98 -6.14 15.30
N ASN A 382 16.69 -6.95 14.27
CA ASN A 382 16.28 -6.47 12.95
C ASN A 382 14.96 -5.69 13.04
N ILE A 383 13.96 -6.23 13.74
CA ILE A 383 12.65 -5.58 13.95
C ILE A 383 12.84 -4.19 14.58
N ASN A 384 13.60 -4.09 15.67
CA ASN A 384 13.82 -2.83 16.36
C ASN A 384 14.61 -1.82 15.51
N ASN A 385 15.63 -2.28 14.78
CA ASN A 385 16.40 -1.43 13.88
C ASN A 385 15.57 -0.92 12.70
N MET A 386 14.78 -1.79 12.06
CA MET A 386 13.91 -1.43 10.94
C MET A 386 12.83 -0.46 11.38
N ARG A 387 12.25 -0.66 12.56
CA ARG A 387 11.30 0.27 13.18
C ARG A 387 11.93 1.65 13.35
N ALA A 388 13.05 1.76 14.05
CA ALA A 388 13.73 3.02 14.29
C ALA A 388 14.11 3.73 12.97
N MET A 389 14.66 2.98 12.02
CA MET A 389 15.08 3.52 10.71
C MET A 389 13.89 4.06 9.91
N MET A 390 12.78 3.33 9.81
CA MET A 390 11.61 3.77 9.03
C MET A 390 10.93 4.99 9.63
N TYR A 391 10.79 5.06 10.96
CA TYR A 391 10.26 6.25 11.63
C TYR A 391 11.15 7.47 11.40
N GLU A 392 12.46 7.32 11.49
CA GLU A 392 13.40 8.40 11.24
C GLU A 392 13.29 8.90 9.78
N LEU A 393 13.25 7.99 8.80
CA LEU A 393 13.23 8.33 7.37
C LEU A 393 11.90 8.88 6.86
N LEU A 394 10.77 8.40 7.39
CA LEU A 394 9.44 8.65 6.81
C LEU A 394 8.57 9.56 7.68
N VAL A 395 8.83 9.63 8.99
CA VAL A 395 8.00 10.40 9.93
C VAL A 395 8.74 11.59 10.53
N ASN A 396 9.92 11.39 11.13
CA ASN A 396 10.53 12.41 12.00
C ASN A 396 11.41 13.41 11.24
N ASN A 397 12.25 12.95 10.31
CA ASN A 397 13.33 13.78 9.76
C ASN A 397 12.94 14.51 8.46
N LYS A 398 12.44 15.76 8.58
CA LYS A 398 12.09 16.60 7.42
C LYS A 398 13.24 16.78 6.43
N ALA A 399 14.48 16.88 6.92
CA ALA A 399 15.65 17.03 6.07
C ALA A 399 15.90 15.80 5.18
N LYS A 400 15.41 14.62 5.60
CA LYS A 400 15.42 13.37 4.81
C LYS A 400 14.12 13.10 4.05
N GLY A 401 13.24 14.10 3.96
CA GLY A 401 12.01 14.03 3.17
C GLY A 401 10.80 13.46 3.91
N ALA A 402 10.88 13.26 5.22
CA ALA A 402 9.76 12.84 6.07
C ALA A 402 8.67 13.92 6.18
N LEU A 403 7.49 13.53 6.66
CA LEU A 403 6.39 14.44 6.93
C LEU A 403 6.75 15.48 8.00
N GLY A 404 7.40 15.04 9.07
CA GLY A 404 7.89 15.85 10.19
C GLY A 404 6.81 16.48 11.06
N TYR A 405 5.59 15.95 11.01
CA TYR A 405 4.49 16.26 11.91
C TYR A 405 3.54 15.06 11.97
N ARG A 406 2.65 15.05 12.97
CA ARG A 406 1.59 14.06 13.08
C ARG A 406 0.44 14.42 12.14
N ALA A 407 0.10 13.53 11.23
CA ALA A 407 -1.03 13.69 10.32
C ALA A 407 -2.33 13.67 11.12
N MET A 408 -3.14 14.71 10.90
CA MET A 408 -4.47 14.83 11.49
C MET A 408 -5.56 14.28 10.56
N PHE A 409 -5.18 13.82 9.37
CA PHE A 409 -6.05 13.28 8.31
C PHE A 409 -7.25 14.19 8.00
N THR A 410 -7.03 15.50 7.99
CA THR A 410 -8.08 16.47 7.70
C THR A 410 -8.40 16.53 6.20
N PHE A 411 -9.62 16.94 5.85
CA PHE A 411 -10.10 16.98 4.47
C PHE A 411 -9.52 18.17 3.69
N LYS A 412 -8.24 18.12 3.34
CA LYS A 412 -7.48 19.27 2.81
C LYS A 412 -7.78 19.65 1.36
N TRP A 413 -8.19 18.67 0.55
CA TRP A 413 -8.43 18.82 -0.89
C TRP A 413 -9.90 18.55 -1.14
N ILE A 414 -10.69 19.63 -1.07
CA ILE A 414 -12.14 19.56 -1.12
C ILE A 414 -12.55 19.52 -2.60
N PRO A 415 -13.22 18.46 -3.06
CA PRO A 415 -13.76 18.38 -4.41
C PRO A 415 -14.66 19.58 -4.72
N ASP A 416 -14.59 20.06 -5.96
CA ASP A 416 -15.43 21.13 -6.49
C ASP A 416 -15.82 20.83 -7.95
N LEU A 417 -16.72 21.66 -8.51
CA LEU A 417 -17.20 21.54 -9.88
C LEU A 417 -16.27 22.20 -10.92
N LEU A 418 -15.31 23.05 -10.48
CA LEU A 418 -14.42 23.80 -11.38
C LEU A 418 -13.25 22.94 -11.85
N ASN A 419 -12.71 22.10 -10.96
CA ASN A 419 -11.62 21.18 -11.21
C ASN A 419 -12.05 19.75 -10.88
N PRO A 420 -12.96 19.15 -11.68
CA PRO A 420 -13.61 17.89 -11.33
C PRO A 420 -12.68 16.67 -11.43
N THR A 421 -11.51 16.82 -12.05
CA THR A 421 -10.58 15.72 -12.34
C THR A 421 -9.14 16.09 -12.05
N THR A 422 -8.33 15.09 -11.72
CA THR A 422 -6.91 15.25 -11.47
C THR A 422 -6.11 15.15 -12.78
N PRO A 423 -5.42 16.23 -13.22
CA PRO A 423 -4.62 16.18 -14.44
C PRO A 423 -3.34 15.35 -14.26
N LEU A 424 -2.82 14.86 -15.38
CA LEU A 424 -1.50 14.24 -15.43
C LEU A 424 -0.40 15.28 -15.14
N GLY A 425 0.53 14.90 -14.28
CA GLY A 425 1.71 15.68 -13.95
C GLY A 425 2.72 15.72 -15.08
N ILE A 426 3.36 16.86 -15.27
CA ILE A 426 4.47 17.01 -16.21
C ILE A 426 5.77 16.66 -15.49
N SER A 427 6.63 15.86 -16.15
CA SER A 427 7.94 15.48 -15.63
C SER A 427 8.80 16.71 -15.30
N ASP A 428 9.44 16.69 -14.13
CA ASP A 428 10.38 17.71 -13.69
C ASP A 428 11.79 17.30 -14.11
N ALA A 429 12.32 17.93 -15.16
CA ALA A 429 13.62 17.60 -15.74
C ALA A 429 14.77 17.75 -14.74
N GLU A 430 14.65 18.60 -13.72
CA GLU A 430 15.67 18.78 -12.69
C GLU A 430 15.68 17.60 -11.71
N ARG A 431 14.50 17.09 -11.32
CA ARG A 431 14.40 15.88 -10.49
C ARG A 431 14.97 14.67 -11.19
N SER A 432 14.67 14.49 -12.48
CA SER A 432 15.21 13.40 -13.28
C SER A 432 16.73 13.44 -13.34
N LYS A 433 17.33 14.65 -13.50
CA LYS A 433 18.80 14.84 -13.47
C LYS A 433 19.44 14.49 -12.13
N GLY A 434 18.72 14.51 -11.02
CA GLY A 434 19.23 14.20 -9.68
C GLY A 434 19.08 12.73 -9.25
N SER A 435 18.51 11.88 -10.10
CA SER A 435 18.17 10.48 -9.80
C SER A 435 19.15 9.47 -10.44
N GLY A 436 19.08 8.21 -10.01
CA GLY A 436 19.83 7.10 -10.61
C GLY A 436 21.16 6.75 -9.92
N PRO A 437 21.78 5.62 -10.31
CA PRO A 437 22.90 4.99 -9.59
C PRO A 437 24.22 5.78 -9.63
N TRP A 438 24.41 6.66 -10.61
CA TRP A 438 25.69 7.33 -10.87
C TRP A 438 25.77 8.76 -10.34
N ARG A 439 24.64 9.35 -9.95
CA ARG A 439 24.56 10.79 -9.64
C ARG A 439 24.49 11.10 -8.15
N ARG A 440 23.97 10.20 -7.33
CA ARG A 440 23.91 10.33 -5.87
C ARG A 440 24.14 9.01 -5.14
N ASN A 441 24.53 9.12 -3.88
CA ASN A 441 24.51 8.01 -2.93
C ASN A 441 23.06 7.69 -2.59
N GLY A 442 22.48 6.72 -3.28
CA GLY A 442 21.11 6.27 -3.08
C GLY A 442 20.99 4.75 -3.21
N ILE A 443 19.76 4.24 -3.16
CA ILE A 443 19.50 2.80 -3.20
C ILE A 443 20.07 2.15 -4.48
N GLU A 444 19.93 2.82 -5.63
CA GLU A 444 20.39 2.28 -6.92
C GLU A 444 21.92 2.15 -6.97
N ARG A 445 22.67 3.05 -6.33
CA ARG A 445 24.14 2.94 -6.24
C ARG A 445 24.54 1.72 -5.41
N MET A 446 23.91 1.53 -4.25
CA MET A 446 24.14 0.37 -3.39
C MET A 446 23.79 -0.94 -4.14
N LEU A 447 22.63 -0.99 -4.79
CA LEU A 447 22.19 -2.14 -5.57
C LEU A 447 23.11 -2.42 -6.76
N THR A 448 23.62 -1.38 -7.42
CA THR A 448 24.59 -1.52 -8.53
C THR A 448 25.90 -2.14 -8.03
N LEU A 449 26.43 -1.66 -6.90
CA LEU A 449 27.65 -2.25 -6.31
C LEU A 449 27.43 -3.73 -5.96
N LEU A 450 26.29 -4.05 -5.36
CA LEU A 450 25.93 -5.43 -5.03
C LEU A 450 25.73 -6.29 -6.28
N LEU A 451 25.16 -5.75 -7.35
CA LEU A 451 25.04 -6.43 -8.63
C LEU A 451 26.42 -6.79 -9.19
N VAL A 452 27.37 -5.84 -9.19
CA VAL A 452 28.74 -6.07 -9.66
C VAL A 452 29.45 -7.14 -8.82
N VAL A 453 29.33 -7.07 -7.49
CA VAL A 453 29.91 -8.07 -6.58
C VAL A 453 29.34 -9.47 -6.85
N ASN A 454 28.01 -9.59 -6.99
CA ASN A 454 27.37 -10.87 -7.28
C ASN A 454 27.80 -11.46 -8.64
N ILE A 455 27.92 -10.62 -9.67
CA ILE A 455 28.44 -11.04 -10.98
C ILE A 455 29.89 -11.52 -10.86
N ALA A 456 30.74 -10.79 -10.12
CA ALA A 456 32.14 -11.18 -9.91
C ALA A 456 32.28 -12.52 -9.17
N ILE A 457 31.49 -12.73 -8.11
CA ILE A 457 31.45 -14.01 -7.37
C ILE A 457 30.99 -15.15 -8.29
N GLY A 458 29.91 -14.94 -9.07
CA GLY A 458 29.39 -15.93 -10.00
C GLY A 458 30.41 -16.32 -11.09
N CYS A 459 31.07 -15.34 -11.69
CA CYS A 459 32.16 -15.57 -12.65
C CYS A 459 33.33 -16.33 -12.02
N GLY A 460 33.74 -15.95 -10.81
CA GLY A 460 34.79 -16.63 -10.05
C GLY A 460 34.45 -18.09 -9.76
N ALA A 461 33.21 -18.39 -9.37
CA ALA A 461 32.73 -19.75 -9.14
C ALA A 461 32.77 -20.59 -10.43
N VAL A 462 32.29 -20.05 -11.57
CA VAL A 462 32.33 -20.74 -12.86
C VAL A 462 33.77 -21.01 -13.32
N LEU A 463 34.65 -20.01 -13.17
CA LEU A 463 36.07 -20.18 -13.48
C LEU A 463 36.74 -21.19 -12.56
N GLY A 464 36.40 -21.20 -11.27
CA GLY A 464 36.86 -22.19 -10.29
C GLY A 464 36.41 -23.61 -10.66
N VAL A 465 35.13 -23.82 -10.96
CA VAL A 465 34.60 -25.12 -11.41
C VAL A 465 35.30 -25.57 -12.70
N ARG A 466 35.48 -24.67 -13.67
CA ARG A 466 36.21 -24.97 -14.92
C ARG A 466 37.69 -25.28 -14.67
N ALA A 467 38.34 -24.61 -13.73
CA ALA A 467 39.72 -24.86 -13.35
C ALA A 467 39.87 -26.23 -12.66
N VAL A 468 38.99 -26.56 -11.71
CA VAL A 468 38.96 -27.88 -11.06
C VAL A 468 38.67 -28.99 -12.07
N HIS A 469 37.77 -28.76 -13.03
CA HIS A 469 37.47 -29.71 -14.10
C HIS A 469 38.68 -29.91 -15.05
N LYS A 470 39.32 -28.82 -15.50
CA LYS A 470 40.52 -28.89 -16.35
C LYS A 470 41.74 -29.47 -15.64
N ALA A 471 41.88 -29.24 -14.32
CA ALA A 471 42.96 -29.79 -13.51
C ALA A 471 42.80 -31.29 -13.22
N GLY A 472 41.76 -31.95 -13.75
CA GLY A 472 41.55 -33.39 -13.59
C GLY A 472 41.26 -33.83 -12.15
N TRP A 473 40.97 -32.89 -11.23
CA TRP A 473 40.78 -33.18 -9.80
C TRP A 473 39.62 -34.14 -9.54
N PHE A 474 38.54 -34.05 -10.33
CA PHE A 474 37.45 -35.02 -10.25
C PHE A 474 37.86 -36.42 -10.71
N GLY A 475 38.77 -36.55 -11.68
CA GLY A 475 39.35 -37.83 -12.10
C GLY A 475 40.36 -38.40 -11.10
N LEU A 476 41.09 -37.55 -10.38
CA LEU A 476 42.00 -37.95 -9.30
C LEU A 476 41.23 -38.46 -8.07
N VAL A 477 40.13 -37.81 -7.70
CA VAL A 477 39.27 -38.24 -6.60
C VAL A 477 38.55 -39.55 -6.96
N ASP A 478 38.02 -39.67 -8.19
CA ASP A 478 37.38 -40.91 -8.67
C ASP A 478 38.39 -42.07 -8.78
N GLY A 479 39.63 -41.80 -9.23
CA GLY A 479 40.72 -42.77 -9.26
C GLY A 479 41.18 -43.21 -7.86
N TYR A 480 41.24 -42.28 -6.89
CA TYR A 480 41.59 -42.58 -5.50
C TYR A 480 40.55 -43.47 -4.83
N TRP A 481 39.25 -43.16 -5.00
CA TRP A 481 38.17 -43.97 -4.42
C TRP A 481 37.99 -45.32 -5.13
N LYS A 482 38.14 -45.40 -6.45
CA LYS A 482 38.14 -46.68 -7.18
C LYS A 482 39.30 -47.57 -6.77
N LYS A 483 40.49 -47.00 -6.48
CA LYS A 483 41.63 -47.75 -5.95
C LYS A 483 41.35 -48.25 -4.53
N LYS A 484 40.86 -47.38 -3.65
CA LYS A 484 40.54 -47.71 -2.25
C LYS A 484 39.41 -48.74 -2.12
N LEU A 485 38.41 -48.71 -3.00
CA LEU A 485 37.35 -49.72 -3.09
C LEU A 485 37.84 -51.06 -3.65
N ARG A 486 38.83 -51.03 -4.55
CA ARG A 486 39.44 -52.26 -5.11
C ARG A 486 40.38 -52.94 -4.10
N ASP A 487 41.08 -52.14 -3.29
CA ASP A 487 41.97 -52.62 -2.22
C ASP A 487 41.18 -53.10 -0.97
N ALA A 488 39.91 -52.69 -0.81
CA ALA A 488 39.02 -53.14 0.26
C ALA A 488 38.17 -54.37 -0.09
N ALA A 489 38.32 -54.93 -1.30
CA ALA A 489 37.54 -56.06 -1.81
C ALA A 489 38.30 -57.40 -1.79
N TRP A 490 39.35 -57.52 -0.95
CA TRP A 490 40.12 -58.75 -0.74
C TRP A 490 40.08 -59.19 0.72
#